data_AF-A0A542ZMB2-F1
#
_entry.id   AF-A0A542ZMB2-F1
#
_cell.length_a   1.000
_cell.length_b   1.000
_cell.length_c   1.000
_cell.angle_alpha   90.00
_cell.angle_beta   90.00
_cell.angle_gamma   90.00
#
_symmetry.space_group_name_H-M   'P 1'
#
loop_
_entity.id
_entity.type
_entity.pdbx_description
1 polymer ?
#
loop_
_entity_poly.entity_id
_entity_poly.type
_entity_poly.pdbx_seq_one_letter_code
_entity_poly.pdbx_strand_id
1 'polypeptide(L)'
;MNILDINGWEFILLIVIGVVVLGPERLPEYAAKLRTLIKQARVMADNARSQLREQMGPEFDDIDWQAFDPRQYDPRRIVREALLEDGEEDFSAFNPFKEPSRPRRDPALPTPWDVDAT
;
A
#
# COMPACT_ATOMS: atom_id res chain seq x y z
N MET A 1 -29.04 -9.86 -15.13
CA MET A 1 -28.45 -10.51 -13.93
C MET A 1 -27.07 -9.91 -13.78
N ASN A 2 -26.98 -8.74 -13.13
CA ASN A 2 -25.69 -8.09 -12.90
C ASN A 2 -25.05 -8.82 -11.71
N ILE A 3 -23.90 -9.44 -11.94
CA ILE A 3 -23.20 -10.23 -10.92
C ILE A 3 -22.47 -9.34 -9.90
N LEU A 4 -22.43 -8.01 -10.12
CA LEU A 4 -21.68 -7.03 -9.33
C LEU A 4 -22.49 -5.76 -8.99
N ASP A 5 -23.80 -5.86 -8.80
CA ASP A 5 -24.56 -4.77 -8.14
C ASP A 5 -24.28 -4.81 -6.62
N ILE A 6 -23.02 -4.66 -6.22
CA ILE A 6 -22.60 -4.60 -4.81
C ILE A 6 -22.46 -3.13 -4.44
N ASN A 7 -23.34 -2.66 -3.56
CA ASN A 7 -23.21 -1.33 -2.95
C ASN A 7 -22.04 -1.32 -1.95
N GLY A 8 -21.44 -0.15 -1.68
CA GLY A 8 -20.29 -0.04 -0.76
C GLY A 8 -20.54 -0.65 0.63
N TRP A 9 -21.78 -0.56 1.14
CA TRP A 9 -22.16 -1.19 2.41
C TRP A 9 -22.21 -2.72 2.35
N GLU A 10 -22.63 -3.29 1.22
CA GLU A 10 -22.65 -4.74 1.00
C GLU A 10 -21.23 -5.30 0.93
N PHE A 11 -20.30 -4.54 0.35
CA PHE A 11 -18.89 -4.89 0.35
C PHE A 11 -18.30 -4.95 1.77
N ILE A 12 -18.59 -3.94 2.61
CA ILE A 12 -18.18 -3.94 4.03
C ILE A 12 -18.78 -5.14 4.77
N LEU A 13 -20.07 -5.45 4.53
CA LEU A 13 -20.72 -6.61 5.13
C LEU A 13 -20.01 -7.92 4.75
N LEU A 14 -19.62 -8.09 3.48
CA LEU A 14 -18.87 -9.26 3.02
C LEU A 14 -17.50 -9.37 3.70
N ILE A 15 -16.80 -8.25 3.88
CA ILE A 15 -15.53 -8.24 4.63
C ILE A 15 -15.76 -8.69 6.08
N VAL A 16 -16.78 -8.15 6.76
CA VAL A 16 -17.11 -8.53 8.14
C VAL A 16 -17.42 -10.02 8.24
N ILE A 17 -18.25 -10.54 7.32
CA ILE A 17 -18.55 -11.98 7.25
C ILE A 17 -17.27 -12.79 7.04
N GLY A 18 -16.41 -12.38 6.10
CA GLY A 18 -15.13 -13.04 5.85
C GLY A 18 -14.22 -13.05 7.07
N VAL A 19 -14.13 -11.94 7.80
CA VAL A 19 -13.37 -11.80 9.05
C VAL A 19 -13.90 -12.73 10.13
N VAL A 20 -15.23 -12.83 10.28
CA VAL A 20 -15.84 -13.70 11.29
C VAL A 20 -15.61 -15.17 10.95
N VAL A 21 -15.76 -15.56 9.68
CA VAL A 21 -15.60 -16.95 9.23
C VAL A 21 -14.14 -17.43 9.31
N LEU A 22 -13.17 -16.61 8.89
CA LEU A 22 -11.74 -16.95 8.97
C LEU A 22 -11.15 -16.72 10.36
N GLY A 23 -11.75 -15.80 11.13
CA GLY A 23 -11.23 -15.27 12.38
C GLY A 23 -10.34 -14.04 12.18
N PRO A 24 -10.56 -12.94 12.94
CA PRO A 24 -9.80 -11.70 12.81
C PRO A 24 -8.31 -11.87 13.12
N GLU A 25 -7.96 -12.82 13.98
CA GLU A 25 -6.57 -13.09 14.36
C GLU A 25 -5.77 -13.77 13.25
N ARG A 26 -6.44 -14.57 12.39
CA ARG A 26 -5.78 -15.37 11.34
C ARG A 26 -5.70 -14.66 10.00
N LEU A 27 -6.62 -13.73 9.72
CA LEU A 27 -6.60 -12.91 8.52
C LEU A 27 -5.27 -12.19 8.24
N PRO A 28 -4.64 -11.48 9.20
CA PRO A 28 -3.36 -10.80 8.95
C PRO A 28 -2.24 -11.80 8.60
N GLU A 29 -2.26 -12.99 9.20
CA GLU A 29 -1.31 -14.06 8.89
C GLU A 29 -1.49 -14.56 7.45
N TYR A 30 -2.73 -14.81 7.02
CA TYR A 30 -3.03 -15.24 5.65
C TYR A 30 -2.73 -14.15 4.61
N ALA A 31 -3.05 -12.88 4.92
CA ALA A 31 -2.70 -11.76 4.06
C ALA A 31 -1.18 -11.61 3.89
N ALA A 32 -0.40 -11.83 4.95
CA ALA A 32 1.06 -11.83 4.89
C ALA A 32 1.60 -12.97 4.00
N LYS A 33 1.02 -14.17 4.09
CA LYS A 33 1.35 -15.32 3.22
C LYS A 33 1.03 -15.02 1.76
N LEU A 34 -0.18 -14.54 1.47
CA LEU A 34 -0.60 -14.14 0.12
C LEU A 34 0.33 -13.07 -0.46
N ARG A 35 0.67 -12.05 0.33
CA ARG A 35 1.62 -11.00 -0.09
C ARG A 35 2.97 -11.60 -0.48
N THR A 36 3.44 -12.58 0.26
CA THR A 36 4.70 -13.27 -0.02
C THR A 36 4.62 -14.06 -1.32
N LEU A 37 3.51 -14.79 -1.53
CA LEU A 37 3.25 -15.51 -2.78
C LEU A 37 3.21 -14.58 -3.98
N ILE A 38 2.51 -13.44 -3.88
CA ILE A 38 2.44 -12.44 -4.95
C ILE A 38 3.83 -11.89 -5.28
N LYS A 39 4.65 -11.58 -4.26
CA LYS A 39 6.03 -11.13 -4.48
C LYS A 39 6.87 -12.18 -5.22
N GLN A 40 6.76 -13.43 -4.80
CA GLN A 40 7.48 -14.54 -5.44
C GLN A 40 7.02 -14.75 -6.88
N ALA A 41 5.71 -14.74 -7.12
CA ALA A 41 5.14 -14.84 -8.45
C ALA A 41 5.63 -13.70 -9.36
N ARG A 42 5.69 -12.47 -8.85
CA ARG A 42 6.25 -11.32 -9.59
C ARG A 42 7.72 -11.54 -9.97
N VAL A 43 8.56 -11.94 -9.01
CA VAL A 43 9.98 -12.21 -9.28
C VAL A 43 10.15 -13.33 -10.31
N MET A 44 9.33 -14.38 -10.21
CA MET A 44 9.33 -15.47 -11.17
C MET A 44 8.93 -15.01 -12.57
N ALA A 45 7.91 -14.16 -12.69
CA ALA A 45 7.49 -13.57 -13.95
C ALA A 45 8.58 -12.67 -14.56
N ASP A 46 9.22 -11.84 -13.74
CA ASP A 46 10.33 -10.97 -14.17
C ASP A 46 11.52 -11.79 -14.69
N ASN A 47 11.87 -12.89 -14.01
CA ASN A 47 12.94 -13.82 -14.43
C ASN A 47 12.59 -14.62 -15.68
N ALA A 48 11.34 -15.04 -15.84
CA ALA A 48 10.88 -15.71 -17.05
C ALA A 48 10.96 -14.74 -18.24
N ARG A 49 10.50 -13.50 -18.03
CA ARG A 49 10.57 -12.42 -19.02
C ARG A 49 12.01 -12.11 -19.43
N SER A 50 12.96 -12.05 -18.49
CA SER A 50 14.37 -11.80 -18.82
C SER A 50 14.97 -12.93 -19.68
N GLN A 51 14.67 -14.19 -19.36
CA GLN A 51 15.14 -15.35 -20.12
C GLN A 51 14.55 -15.42 -21.53
N LEU A 52 13.29 -15.04 -21.71
CA LEU A 52 12.68 -14.95 -23.04
C LEU A 52 13.31 -13.81 -23.85
N ARG A 53 13.61 -12.67 -23.21
CA ARG A 53 14.29 -11.53 -23.86
C ARG A 53 15.71 -11.88 -24.32
N GLU A 54 16.45 -12.66 -23.54
CA GLU A 54 17.78 -13.14 -23.92
C GLU A 54 17.76 -14.12 -25.10
N GLN A 55 16.73 -14.97 -25.19
CA GLN A 55 16.67 -16.03 -26.21
C GLN A 55 16.04 -15.59 -27.54
N MET A 56 15.07 -14.67 -27.53
CA MET A 56 14.36 -14.25 -28.75
C MET A 56 14.97 -13.03 -29.44
N GLY A 57 15.93 -12.34 -28.80
CA GLY A 57 16.57 -11.16 -29.40
C GLY A 57 15.55 -10.04 -29.72
N PRO A 58 15.83 -9.15 -30.69
CA PRO A 58 15.08 -7.90 -30.93
C PRO A 58 13.58 -8.06 -31.25
N GLU A 59 13.08 -9.28 -31.49
CA GLU A 59 11.63 -9.56 -31.63
C GLU A 59 10.86 -9.41 -30.30
N PHE A 60 11.54 -9.21 -29.17
CA PHE A 60 10.92 -8.93 -27.86
C PHE A 60 10.48 -7.46 -27.66
N ASP A 61 10.99 -6.53 -28.48
CA ASP A 61 10.73 -5.09 -28.35
C ASP A 61 9.38 -4.65 -28.98
N ASP A 62 8.75 -5.47 -29.83
CA ASP A 62 7.42 -5.19 -30.41
C ASP A 62 6.26 -5.46 -29.43
N ILE A 63 6.54 -6.06 -28.28
CA ILE A 63 5.54 -6.27 -27.24
C ILE A 63 5.52 -5.05 -26.33
N ASP A 64 4.43 -4.28 -26.39
CA ASP A 64 4.20 -3.06 -25.62
C ASP A 64 4.00 -3.34 -24.12
N TRP A 65 5.11 -3.62 -23.44
CA TRP A 65 5.12 -3.93 -22.01
C TRP A 65 5.16 -2.70 -21.11
N GLN A 66 5.22 -1.49 -21.69
CA GLN A 66 5.26 -0.24 -20.92
C GLN A 66 3.93 -0.03 -20.16
N ALA A 67 2.85 -0.62 -20.67
CA ALA A 67 1.56 -0.74 -19.99
C ALA A 67 1.57 -1.66 -18.75
N PHE A 68 2.58 -2.53 -18.60
CA PHE A 68 2.70 -3.51 -17.52
C PHE A 68 3.84 -3.21 -16.53
N ASP A 69 4.45 -2.02 -16.57
CA ASP A 69 5.53 -1.65 -15.63
C ASP A 69 4.99 -1.53 -14.19
N PRO A 70 5.32 -2.48 -13.28
CA PRO A 70 4.76 -2.49 -11.93
C PRO A 70 5.36 -1.41 -11.03
N ARG A 71 6.38 -0.66 -11.47
CA ARG A 71 6.96 0.46 -10.71
C ARG A 71 6.10 1.72 -10.79
N GLN A 72 5.22 1.81 -11.79
CA GLN A 72 4.20 2.85 -11.85
C GLN A 72 3.03 2.57 -10.90
N TYR A 73 2.93 1.34 -10.39
CA TYR A 73 1.93 0.92 -9.42
C TYR A 73 2.49 1.08 -8.00
N ASP A 74 2.49 2.30 -7.44
CA ASP A 74 2.83 2.51 -6.03
C ASP A 74 1.65 2.04 -5.16
N PRO A 75 1.77 0.90 -4.45
CA PRO A 75 0.66 0.35 -3.68
C PRO A 75 0.22 1.28 -2.55
N ARG A 76 1.13 2.14 -2.04
CA ARG A 76 0.77 3.13 -1.01
C ARG A 76 -0.10 4.22 -1.59
N ARG A 77 0.12 4.60 -2.87
CA ARG A 77 -0.75 5.56 -3.55
C ARG A 77 -2.13 4.98 -3.76
N ILE A 78 -2.25 3.75 -4.23
CA ILE A 78 -3.56 3.14 -4.56
C ILE A 78 -4.38 2.88 -3.30
N VAL A 79 -3.76 2.39 -2.22
CA VAL A 79 -4.43 2.23 -0.92
C VAL A 79 -4.83 3.59 -0.36
N ARG A 80 -3.96 4.60 -0.46
CA ARG A 80 -4.28 5.96 -0.02
C ARG A 80 -5.40 6.58 -0.86
N GLU A 81 -5.40 6.37 -2.16
CA GLU A 81 -6.40 6.91 -3.08
C GLU A 81 -7.76 6.25 -2.85
N ALA A 82 -7.81 4.91 -2.72
CA ALA A 82 -9.03 4.20 -2.34
C ALA A 82 -9.58 4.62 -0.96
N LEU A 83 -8.71 4.82 0.04
CA LEU A 83 -9.12 5.29 1.37
C LEU A 83 -9.52 6.76 1.42
N LEU A 84 -8.99 7.60 0.52
CA LEU A 84 -9.34 9.02 0.41
C LEU A 84 -10.59 9.25 -0.45
N GLU A 85 -10.82 8.39 -1.45
CA GLU A 85 -11.98 8.44 -2.35
C GLU A 85 -13.25 7.91 -1.65
N ASP A 86 -13.11 6.93 -0.74
CA ASP A 86 -14.20 6.44 0.14
C ASP A 86 -14.33 7.25 1.46
N GLY A 87 -13.56 8.34 1.62
CA GLY A 87 -13.28 8.99 2.91
C GLY A 87 -13.79 10.42 3.10
N GLU A 88 -14.84 10.86 2.40
CA GLU A 88 -15.51 12.15 2.72
C GLU A 88 -16.27 12.14 4.07
N GLU A 89 -16.34 11.01 4.77
CA GLU A 89 -16.86 10.94 6.14
C GLU A 89 -15.72 10.90 7.18
N ASP A 90 -15.30 12.10 7.59
CA ASP A 90 -14.70 12.44 8.89
C ASP A 90 -13.63 11.51 9.48
N PHE A 91 -12.48 11.38 8.81
CA PHE A 91 -11.24 10.86 9.43
C PHE A 91 -10.28 11.96 9.92
N SER A 92 -10.71 13.23 9.91
CA SER A 92 -9.85 14.36 10.30
C SER A 92 -9.53 14.40 11.80
N ALA A 93 -10.35 13.72 12.62
CA ALA A 93 -10.22 13.68 14.08
C ALA A 93 -9.15 12.68 14.59
N PHE A 94 -8.74 11.71 13.78
CA PHE A 94 -7.81 10.64 14.19
C PHE A 94 -6.48 10.69 13.43
N ASN A 95 -5.73 11.79 13.61
CA ASN A 95 -4.32 11.81 13.22
C ASN A 95 -3.41 11.68 14.47
N PRO A 96 -3.04 10.45 14.88
CA PRO A 96 -2.17 10.22 16.05
C PRO A 96 -0.73 10.73 15.84
N PHE A 97 -0.39 11.19 14.62
CA PHE A 97 0.89 11.79 14.27
C PHE A 97 0.80 13.31 14.04
N LYS A 98 -0.25 13.98 14.55
CA LYS A 98 -0.23 15.44 14.67
C LYS A 98 0.79 15.81 15.76
N GLU A 99 2.06 15.81 15.38
CA GLU A 99 3.15 16.28 16.19
C GLU A 99 2.77 17.66 16.73
N PRO A 100 2.82 17.89 18.06
CA PRO A 100 2.64 19.23 18.58
C PRO A 100 3.68 20.09 17.87
N SER A 101 3.23 21.16 17.23
CA SER A 101 4.08 22.10 16.52
C SER A 101 5.12 22.64 17.49
N ARG A 102 6.28 21.97 17.55
CA ARG A 102 7.42 22.42 18.32
C ARG A 102 7.80 23.77 17.72
N PRO A 103 7.93 24.84 18.53
CA PRO A 103 8.37 26.12 17.99
C PRO A 103 9.66 25.87 17.22
N ARG A 104 9.67 26.28 15.94
CA ARG A 104 10.84 26.13 15.07
C ARG A 104 12.02 26.77 15.80
N ARG A 105 12.98 25.95 16.23
CA ARG A 105 14.19 26.41 16.94
C ARG A 105 14.91 27.39 16.02
N ASP A 106 15.02 28.64 16.45
CA ASP A 106 15.76 29.66 15.74
C ASP A 106 17.26 29.36 15.87
N PRO A 107 17.98 29.03 14.77
CA PRO A 107 19.39 28.69 14.82
C PRO A 107 20.29 29.88 15.18
N ALA A 108 19.76 31.11 15.19
CA ALA A 108 20.50 32.29 15.63
C ALA A 108 20.56 32.45 17.16
N LEU A 109 19.76 31.68 17.91
CA LEU A 109 19.76 31.71 19.37
C LEU A 109 20.76 30.68 19.92
N PRO A 110 21.63 31.05 20.88
CA PRO A 110 22.47 30.08 21.57
C PRO A 110 21.58 29.06 22.30
N THR A 111 22.01 27.80 22.28
CA THR A 111 21.32 26.73 23.01
C THR A 111 21.28 27.08 24.51
N PRO A 112 20.10 27.07 25.16
CA PRO A 112 19.99 27.36 26.58
C PRO A 112 20.87 26.42 27.40
N TRP A 113 21.60 26.98 28.37
CA TRP A 113 22.42 26.20 29.30
C TRP A 113 21.53 25.42 30.26
N ASP A 114 21.69 24.10 30.31
CA ASP A 114 20.89 23.20 31.14
C ASP A 114 21.62 22.98 32.47
N VAL A 115 21.09 23.56 33.56
CA VAL A 115 21.69 23.52 34.91
C VAL A 115 21.40 22.21 35.65
N ASP A 116 20.46 21.40 35.16
CA ASP A 116 20.05 20.14 35.77
C ASP A 116 20.89 18.94 35.29
N ALA A 117 21.85 19.18 34.38
CA ALA A 117 22.69 18.15 33.77
C ALA A 117 23.98 17.81 34.54
N THR A 118 24.05 18.06 35.87
CA THR A 118 25.21 17.74 36.73
C THR A 118 24.94 16.61 37.72
#